data_AF-A0A382JFM0-F1
#
_entry.id   AF-A0A382JFM0-F1
#
_cell.length_a   1.000
_cell.length_b   1.000
_cell.length_c   1.000
_cell.angle_alpha   90.00
_cell.angle_beta   90.00
_cell.angle_gamma   90.00
#
_symmetry.space_group_name_H-M   'P 1'
#
loop_
_entity.id
_entity.type
_entity.pdbx_description
1 polymer ?
#
loop_
_entity_poly.entity_id
_entity_poly.type
_entity_poly.pdbx_seq_one_letter_code
_entity_poly.pdbx_strand_id
1 'polypeptide(L)'
;MATEHVKKDPAVTHRFEDLLAQLEGHGLKRNGHDDLLVRAADAETYYGDNDLAIDVLRSKYLAPGEAGPLHIWDRIARAMASVEKDPQYWYDRFFSLLMDFKFVPGGRVMHGAGRDEAKRKPTLSNCYVVPIEEDSLEGIYRCLRESAMVYRTGGGVGTDLSILRPKGATVNATVDAS
;
A
#
# COMPACT_ATOMS: atom_id res chain seq x y z
N MET A 1 -10.07 -50.95 -22.37
CA MET A 1 -9.62 -49.77 -23.13
C MET A 1 -9.23 -48.71 -22.11
N ALA A 2 -7.92 -48.51 -21.93
CA ALA A 2 -7.37 -47.52 -21.02
C ALA A 2 -7.41 -46.15 -21.70
N THR A 3 -8.00 -45.17 -21.04
CA THR A 3 -8.00 -43.77 -21.50
C THR A 3 -6.78 -43.06 -20.93
N GLU A 4 -5.95 -42.53 -21.83
CA GLU A 4 -4.69 -41.83 -21.57
C GLU A 4 -4.86 -40.64 -20.61
N HIS A 5 -3.95 -40.53 -19.64
CA HIS A 5 -3.74 -39.33 -18.85
C HIS A 5 -2.94 -38.31 -19.67
N VAL A 6 -3.61 -37.26 -20.13
CA VAL A 6 -2.96 -36.07 -20.67
C VAL A 6 -2.33 -35.29 -19.51
N LYS A 7 -1.01 -35.39 -19.36
CA LYS A 7 -0.22 -34.46 -18.54
C LYS A 7 -0.34 -33.06 -19.15
N LYS A 8 -0.77 -32.08 -18.36
CA LYS A 8 -0.80 -30.66 -18.74
C LYS A 8 0.55 -30.02 -18.39
N ASP A 9 1.22 -29.50 -19.42
CA ASP A 9 2.55 -28.87 -19.42
C ASP A 9 2.49 -27.37 -18.99
N PRO A 10 3.62 -26.64 -18.84
CA PRO A 10 3.96 -25.78 -17.72
C PRO A 10 3.62 -24.31 -17.99
N ALA A 11 2.43 -23.88 -17.57
CA ALA A 11 1.93 -22.51 -17.83
C ALA A 11 2.42 -21.43 -16.83
N VAL A 12 3.62 -21.57 -16.24
CA VAL A 12 4.18 -20.60 -15.27
C VAL A 12 5.36 -19.81 -15.84
N THR A 13 6.02 -20.31 -16.88
CA THR A 13 7.24 -19.72 -17.46
C THR A 13 6.98 -18.44 -18.26
N HIS A 14 5.74 -18.21 -18.73
CA HIS A 14 5.42 -17.06 -19.57
C HIS A 14 5.30 -15.73 -18.79
N ARG A 15 4.91 -15.73 -17.51
CA ARG A 15 4.69 -14.46 -16.79
C ARG A 15 5.96 -13.67 -16.52
N PHE A 16 7.11 -14.33 -16.34
CA PHE A 16 8.37 -13.67 -16.03
C PHE A 16 9.02 -13.05 -17.26
N GLU A 17 9.07 -13.78 -18.39
CA GLU A 17 9.57 -13.24 -19.66
C GLU A 17 8.64 -12.15 -20.20
N ASP A 18 7.32 -12.28 -20.04
CA ASP A 18 6.36 -11.22 -20.41
C ASP A 18 6.51 -9.98 -19.52
N LEU A 19 6.76 -10.15 -18.21
CA LEU A 19 7.02 -9.04 -17.30
C LEU A 19 8.36 -8.36 -17.64
N LEU A 20 9.42 -9.12 -17.87
CA LEU A 20 10.71 -8.58 -18.31
C LEU A 20 10.60 -7.88 -19.66
N ALA A 21 9.88 -8.45 -20.64
CA ALA A 21 9.66 -7.85 -21.94
C ALA A 21 8.78 -6.58 -21.85
N GLN A 22 7.77 -6.56 -20.98
CA GLN A 22 7.02 -5.34 -20.66
C GLN A 22 7.92 -4.29 -20.01
N LEU A 23 8.74 -4.67 -19.03
CA LEU A 23 9.66 -3.77 -18.34
C LEU A 23 10.76 -3.23 -19.28
N GLU A 24 11.29 -4.05 -20.18
CA GLU A 24 12.22 -3.65 -21.24
C GLU A 24 11.54 -2.72 -22.25
N GLY A 25 10.29 -3.00 -22.64
CA GLY A 25 9.46 -2.12 -23.47
C GLY A 25 9.14 -0.77 -22.81
N HIS A 26 9.20 -0.73 -21.48
CA HIS A 26 9.13 0.47 -20.64
C HIS A 26 10.52 0.98 -20.22
N GLY A 27 11.58 0.73 -21.01
CA GLY A 27 12.87 1.42 -20.86
C GLY A 27 13.85 0.83 -19.82
N LEU A 28 13.51 -0.28 -19.15
CA LEU A 28 14.44 -0.98 -18.28
C LEU A 28 15.63 -1.50 -19.10
N LYS A 29 16.83 -0.94 -18.90
CA LYS A 29 18.08 -1.51 -19.43
C LYS A 29 18.55 -2.60 -18.47
N ARG A 30 18.72 -3.83 -18.96
CA ARG A 30 19.39 -4.92 -18.22
C ARG A 30 20.72 -4.41 -17.68
N ASN A 31 20.78 -4.18 -16.37
CA ASN A 31 21.87 -3.48 -15.70
C ASN A 31 22.61 -4.37 -14.69
N GLY A 32 22.64 -5.69 -14.92
CA GLY A 32 23.38 -6.65 -14.10
C GLY A 32 22.67 -7.07 -12.80
N HIS A 33 21.37 -6.79 -12.66
CA HIS A 33 20.55 -7.23 -11.53
C HIS A 33 19.60 -8.39 -11.88
N ASP A 34 19.83 -9.10 -12.98
CA ASP A 34 18.91 -10.09 -13.51
C ASP A 34 18.60 -11.20 -12.48
N ASP A 35 19.60 -11.70 -11.76
CA ASP A 35 19.43 -12.70 -10.70
C ASP A 35 18.54 -12.21 -9.56
N LEU A 36 18.66 -10.92 -9.19
CA LEU A 36 17.82 -10.32 -8.16
C LEU A 36 16.38 -10.21 -8.63
N LEU A 37 16.16 -9.78 -9.87
CA LEU A 37 14.82 -9.64 -10.45
C LEU A 37 14.14 -11.01 -10.56
N VAL A 38 14.88 -12.06 -10.97
CA VAL A 38 14.40 -13.44 -10.97
C VAL A 38 13.97 -13.87 -9.57
N ARG A 39 14.84 -13.67 -8.57
CA ARG A 39 14.51 -14.03 -7.17
C ARG A 39 13.34 -13.24 -6.62
N ALA A 40 13.21 -11.96 -6.97
CA ALA A 40 12.17 -11.07 -6.47
C ALA A 40 10.80 -11.27 -7.16
N ALA A 41 10.74 -12.09 -8.22
CA ALA A 41 9.50 -12.42 -8.91
C ALA A 41 8.50 -13.14 -7.98
N ASP A 42 9.00 -13.96 -7.05
CA ASP A 42 8.20 -14.68 -6.06
C ASP A 42 8.75 -14.47 -4.63
N ALA A 43 7.84 -14.40 -3.65
CA ALA A 43 8.19 -14.16 -2.24
C ALA A 43 9.04 -15.30 -1.64
N GLU A 44 8.76 -16.56 -1.98
CA GLU A 44 9.49 -17.73 -1.46
C GLU A 44 10.91 -17.76 -2.01
N THR A 45 11.09 -17.48 -3.31
CA THR A 45 12.43 -17.41 -3.91
C THR A 45 13.25 -16.22 -3.40
N TYR A 46 12.60 -15.12 -3.03
CA TYR A 46 13.29 -13.94 -2.53
C TYR A 46 13.76 -14.13 -1.08
N TYR A 47 12.85 -14.56 -0.20
CA TYR A 47 13.09 -14.66 1.25
C TYR A 47 13.56 -16.04 1.74
N GLY A 48 13.48 -17.09 0.92
CA GLY A 48 13.97 -18.42 1.27
C GLY A 48 13.22 -19.03 2.45
N ASP A 49 13.92 -19.28 3.54
CA ASP A 49 13.43 -19.91 4.76
C ASP A 49 12.76 -18.94 5.76
N ASN A 50 12.65 -17.66 5.40
CA ASN A 50 12.01 -16.66 6.25
C ASN A 50 10.48 -16.63 6.06
N ASP A 51 9.81 -17.64 6.65
CA ASP A 51 8.36 -17.79 6.59
C ASP A 51 7.60 -16.54 7.08
N LEU A 52 8.09 -15.88 8.13
CA LEU A 52 7.47 -14.67 8.66
C LEU A 52 7.47 -13.53 7.64
N ALA A 53 8.58 -13.31 6.94
CA ALA A 53 8.66 -12.26 5.92
C ALA A 53 7.74 -12.57 4.73
N ILE A 54 7.70 -13.84 4.32
CA ILE A 54 6.81 -14.32 3.25
C ILE A 54 5.35 -14.07 3.63
N ASP A 55 4.95 -14.47 4.83
CA ASP A 55 3.59 -14.32 5.34
C ASP A 55 3.19 -12.85 5.49
N VAL A 56 4.08 -12.00 6.00
CA VAL A 56 3.82 -10.56 6.12
C VAL A 56 3.67 -9.93 4.74
N LEU A 57 4.55 -10.25 3.78
CA LEU A 57 4.46 -9.70 2.43
C LEU A 57 3.14 -10.09 1.76
N ARG A 58 2.80 -11.39 1.80
CA ARG A 58 1.57 -11.94 1.22
C ARG A 58 0.31 -11.37 1.87
N SER A 59 0.28 -11.31 3.20
CA SER A 59 -0.92 -10.91 3.94
C SER A 59 -1.14 -9.40 3.98
N LYS A 60 -0.08 -8.59 3.89
CA LYS A 60 -0.18 -7.13 4.09
C LYS A 60 0.05 -6.31 2.83
N TYR A 61 0.90 -6.74 1.88
CA TYR A 61 1.42 -5.85 0.86
C TYR A 61 1.19 -6.29 -0.59
N LEU A 62 1.13 -7.59 -0.87
CA LEU A 62 0.80 -8.08 -2.21
C LEU A 62 -0.67 -7.78 -2.56
N ALA A 63 -0.87 -7.16 -3.72
CA ALA A 63 -2.18 -7.00 -4.33
C ALA A 63 -2.62 -8.31 -5.00
N PRO A 64 -3.93 -8.49 -5.30
CA PRO A 64 -4.40 -9.66 -6.03
C PRO A 64 -3.65 -9.86 -7.35
N GLY A 65 -3.02 -11.02 -7.52
CA GLY A 65 -2.22 -11.35 -8.70
C GLY A 65 -0.72 -11.08 -8.57
N GLU A 66 -0.27 -10.40 -7.51
CA GLU A 66 1.16 -10.20 -7.22
C GLU A 66 1.73 -11.41 -6.46
N ALA A 67 2.96 -11.82 -6.81
CA ALA A 67 3.61 -13.00 -6.22
C ALA A 67 4.84 -12.69 -5.37
N GLY A 68 5.47 -11.53 -5.56
CA GLY A 68 6.74 -11.21 -4.91
C GLY A 68 7.10 -9.72 -4.95
N PRO A 69 8.22 -9.33 -4.31
CA PRO A 69 8.64 -7.94 -4.18
C PRO A 69 8.72 -7.17 -5.51
N LEU A 70 9.13 -7.83 -6.60
CA LEU A 70 9.25 -7.20 -7.92
C LEU A 70 7.95 -6.53 -8.37
N HIS A 71 6.82 -7.20 -8.14
CA HIS A 71 5.49 -6.68 -8.50
C HIS A 71 5.14 -5.43 -7.68
N ILE A 72 5.47 -5.44 -6.38
CA ILE A 72 5.26 -4.27 -5.51
C ILE A 72 6.11 -3.09 -5.96
N TRP A 73 7.40 -3.33 -6.27
CA TRP A 73 8.31 -2.27 -6.72
C TRP A 73 7.83 -1.64 -8.03
N ASP A 74 7.44 -2.47 -9.01
CA ASP A 74 6.86 -2.01 -10.28
C ASP A 74 5.58 -1.19 -10.05
N ARG A 75 4.60 -1.74 -9.32
CA ARG A 75 3.32 -1.08 -9.05
C ARG A 75 3.51 0.28 -8.40
N ILE A 76 4.33 0.36 -7.36
CA ILE A 76 4.59 1.63 -6.65
C ILE A 76 5.32 2.61 -7.57
N ALA A 77 6.34 2.17 -8.29
CA ALA A 77 7.09 3.02 -9.20
C ALA A 77 6.19 3.63 -10.29
N ARG A 78 5.33 2.82 -10.92
CA ARG A 78 4.35 3.30 -11.92
C ARG A 78 3.36 4.27 -11.31
N ALA A 79 2.84 3.96 -10.13
CA ALA A 79 1.85 4.80 -9.46
C ALA A 79 2.41 6.17 -9.07
N MET A 80 3.66 6.24 -8.62
CA MET A 80 4.31 7.52 -8.27
C MET A 80 4.74 8.29 -9.52
N ALA A 81 5.19 7.59 -10.55
CA ALA A 81 5.60 8.23 -11.80
C ALA A 81 4.43 8.79 -12.62
N SER A 82 3.22 8.25 -12.49
CA SER A 82 2.07 8.64 -13.33
C SER A 82 1.60 10.09 -13.11
N VAL A 83 1.94 10.69 -11.97
CA VAL A 83 1.60 12.09 -11.64
C VAL A 83 2.70 13.08 -12.04
N GLU A 84 3.83 12.58 -12.54
CA GLU A 84 4.99 13.39 -12.93
C GLU A 84 4.90 13.86 -14.38
N LYS A 85 5.60 14.95 -14.70
CA LYS A 85 5.63 15.52 -16.07
C LYS A 85 6.29 14.58 -17.08
N ASP A 86 7.31 13.85 -16.66
CA ASP A 86 7.99 12.82 -17.45
C ASP A 86 7.91 11.48 -16.70
N PRO A 87 6.82 10.72 -16.90
CA PRO A 87 6.59 9.48 -16.16
C PRO A 87 7.69 8.44 -16.37
N GLN A 88 8.23 8.32 -17.58
CA GLN A 88 9.24 7.30 -17.86
C GLN A 88 10.55 7.61 -17.11
N TYR A 89 10.99 8.86 -17.16
CA TYR A 89 12.18 9.30 -16.44
C TYR A 89 12.08 9.04 -14.92
N TRP A 90 10.90 9.28 -14.34
CA TRP A 90 10.69 9.09 -12.90
C TRP A 90 10.45 7.64 -12.52
N TYR A 91 9.80 6.84 -13.36
CA TYR A 91 9.62 5.41 -13.16
C TYR A 91 10.97 4.72 -12.92
N ASP A 92 11.96 4.95 -13.79
CA ASP A 92 13.29 4.33 -13.67
C ASP A 92 13.97 4.68 -12.33
N ARG A 93 13.77 5.90 -11.83
CA ARG A 93 14.31 6.37 -10.56
C ARG A 93 13.59 5.78 -9.36
N PHE A 94 12.26 5.78 -9.37
CA PHE A 94 11.49 5.19 -8.28
C PHE A 94 11.72 3.68 -8.21
N PHE A 95 11.70 2.98 -9.33
CA PHE A 95 11.96 1.54 -9.37
C PHE A 95 13.36 1.21 -8.84
N SER A 96 14.40 1.95 -9.27
CA SER A 96 15.77 1.73 -8.78
C SER A 96 15.97 2.04 -7.29
N LEU A 97 15.17 2.96 -6.72
CA LEU A 97 15.13 3.24 -5.28
C LEU A 97 14.38 2.18 -4.48
N LEU A 98 13.33 1.58 -5.05
CA LEU A 98 12.52 0.56 -4.38
C LEU A 98 13.15 -0.83 -4.42
N MET A 99 13.92 -1.10 -5.48
CA MET A 99 14.62 -2.36 -5.71
C MET A 99 15.46 -2.75 -4.49
N ASP A 100 15.29 -4.00 -4.08
CA ASP A 100 15.95 -4.60 -2.92
C ASP A 100 15.72 -3.83 -1.61
N PHE A 101 14.60 -3.12 -1.52
CA PHE A 101 14.21 -2.33 -0.36
C PHE A 101 15.25 -1.27 0.06
N LYS A 102 16.04 -0.73 -0.88
CA LYS A 102 16.94 0.43 -0.64
C LYS A 102 16.18 1.62 -0.04
N PHE A 103 14.91 1.76 -0.41
CA PHE A 103 13.93 2.59 0.25
C PHE A 103 12.65 1.78 0.49
N VAL A 104 12.09 1.89 1.69
CA VAL A 104 10.82 1.25 2.07
C VAL A 104 9.78 2.35 2.32
N PRO A 105 8.81 2.54 1.41
CA PRO A 105 7.69 3.44 1.64
C PRO A 105 6.88 3.06 2.89
N GLY A 106 6.13 4.03 3.41
CA GLY A 106 5.19 3.78 4.49
C GLY A 106 4.20 2.66 4.14
N GLY A 107 3.74 1.91 5.14
CA GLY A 107 2.90 0.72 4.93
C GLY A 107 1.63 0.97 4.08
N ARG A 108 1.02 2.15 4.19
CA ARG A 108 -0.14 2.53 3.33
C ARG A 108 0.24 2.72 1.87
N VAL A 109 1.42 3.27 1.57
CA VAL A 109 1.93 3.37 0.20
C VAL A 109 2.22 1.98 -0.35
N MET A 110 2.90 1.13 0.41
CA MET A 110 3.18 -0.26 0.03
C MET A 110 1.91 -1.04 -0.31
N HIS A 111 0.89 -0.90 0.55
CA HIS A 111 -0.38 -1.59 0.39
C HIS A 111 -1.29 -1.02 -0.71
N GLY A 112 -1.27 0.30 -0.91
CA GLY A 112 -2.34 1.02 -1.60
C GLY A 112 -1.97 1.68 -2.92
N ALA A 113 -0.70 2.02 -3.16
CA ALA A 113 -0.30 2.71 -4.39
C ALA A 113 -0.60 1.85 -5.62
N GLY A 114 -1.19 2.44 -6.66
CA GLY A 114 -1.50 1.74 -7.92
C GLY A 114 -2.65 0.73 -7.86
N ARG A 115 -3.51 0.79 -6.83
CA ARG A 115 -4.67 -0.10 -6.66
C ARG A 115 -5.99 0.65 -6.79
N ASP A 116 -6.17 1.32 -7.92
CA ASP A 116 -7.36 2.13 -8.19
C ASP A 116 -8.65 1.29 -8.34
N GLU A 117 -8.49 0.02 -8.70
CA GLU A 117 -9.55 -0.99 -8.82
C GLU A 117 -10.03 -1.55 -7.48
N ALA A 118 -9.36 -1.23 -6.37
CA ALA A 118 -9.78 -1.68 -5.06
C ALA A 118 -11.18 -1.14 -4.75
N LYS A 119 -12.13 -2.04 -4.41
CA LYS A 119 -13.52 -1.70 -4.03
C LYS A 119 -13.62 -0.56 -3.02
N ARG A 120 -12.58 -0.43 -2.19
CA ARG A 120 -12.40 0.68 -1.26
C ARG A 120 -10.99 1.20 -1.41
N LYS A 121 -10.86 2.35 -2.07
CA LYS A 121 -9.57 2.99 -2.31
C LYS A 121 -8.90 3.32 -0.95
N PRO A 122 -7.78 2.67 -0.62
CA PRO A 122 -7.06 2.99 0.60
C PRO A 122 -6.45 4.38 0.48
N THR A 123 -6.29 5.06 1.60
CA THR A 123 -5.41 6.23 1.62
C THR A 123 -3.94 5.79 1.53
N LEU A 124 -3.11 6.64 0.92
CA LEU A 124 -1.66 6.46 0.89
C LEU A 124 -0.96 7.10 2.10
N SER A 125 -1.63 8.02 2.82
CA SER A 125 -1.09 8.64 4.03
C SER A 125 -1.41 7.77 5.26
N ASN A 126 -0.41 7.55 6.12
CA ASN A 126 -0.59 6.75 7.33
C ASN A 126 -1.36 7.51 8.42
N CYS A 127 -0.99 8.77 8.66
CA CYS A 127 -1.39 9.52 9.85
C CYS A 127 -2.08 10.82 9.47
N TYR A 128 -3.14 11.14 10.19
CA TYR A 128 -3.93 12.35 10.05
C TYR A 128 -4.07 13.03 11.39
N VAL A 129 -4.22 14.36 11.36
CA VAL A 129 -4.64 15.13 12.53
C VAL A 129 -6.04 15.64 12.24
N VAL A 130 -7.00 15.25 13.07
CA VAL A 130 -8.39 15.74 13.02
C VAL A 130 -8.65 16.45 14.35
N PRO A 131 -8.66 17.79 14.37
CA PRO A 131 -8.86 18.54 15.61
C PRO A 131 -10.34 18.60 15.98
N ILE A 132 -10.59 18.81 17.29
CA ILE A 132 -11.86 19.36 17.75
C ILE A 132 -11.76 20.87 17.64
N GLU A 133 -12.59 21.48 16.79
CA GLU A 133 -12.52 22.93 16.50
C GLU A 133 -13.24 23.78 17.56
N GLU A 134 -14.17 23.18 18.29
CA GLU A 134 -14.98 23.84 19.30
C GLU A 134 -15.26 22.89 20.47
N ASP A 135 -15.17 23.41 21.69
CA ASP A 135 -15.60 22.72 22.91
C ASP A 135 -17.13 22.66 23.00
N SER A 136 -17.73 21.88 22.10
CA SER A 136 -19.17 21.65 21.98
C SER A 136 -19.44 20.20 21.57
N LEU A 137 -20.66 19.71 21.81
CA LEU A 137 -21.06 18.39 21.31
C LEU A 137 -20.96 18.32 19.79
N GLU A 138 -21.36 19.37 19.08
CA GLU A 138 -21.26 19.44 17.63
C GLU A 138 -19.79 19.34 17.16
N GLY A 139 -18.87 20.05 17.81
CA GLY A 139 -17.43 19.97 17.55
C GLY A 139 -16.87 18.57 17.76
N ILE A 140 -17.24 17.92 18.88
CA ILE A 140 -16.84 16.53 19.19
C ILE A 140 -17.36 15.57 18.12
N TYR A 141 -18.67 15.61 17.81
CA TYR A 141 -19.27 14.68 16.85
C TYR A 141 -18.77 14.91 15.41
N ARG A 142 -18.46 16.15 15.03
CA ARG A 142 -17.79 16.44 13.76
C ARG A 142 -16.41 15.79 13.69
N CYS A 143 -15.57 15.98 14.72
CA CYS A 143 -14.26 15.33 14.80
C CYS A 143 -14.38 13.81 14.70
N LEU A 144 -15.33 13.21 15.41
CA LEU A 144 -15.59 11.76 15.35
C LEU A 144 -16.02 11.30 13.96
N ARG A 145 -16.91 12.04 13.29
CA ARG A 145 -17.36 11.74 11.92
C ARG A 145 -16.20 11.76 10.93
N GLU A 146 -15.40 12.81 10.94
CA GLU A 146 -14.24 12.93 10.04
C GLU A 146 -13.20 11.85 10.34
N SER A 147 -12.95 11.56 11.63
CA SER A 147 -12.06 10.47 12.03
C SER A 147 -12.54 9.12 11.52
N ALA A 148 -13.85 8.84 11.59
CA ALA A 148 -14.43 7.61 11.05
C ALA A 148 -14.26 7.50 9.53
N MET A 149 -14.30 8.62 8.80
CA MET A 149 -14.03 8.64 7.36
C MET A 149 -12.55 8.35 7.03
N VAL A 150 -11.62 8.77 7.90
CA VAL A 150 -10.20 8.42 7.78
C VAL A 150 -9.97 6.94 8.13
N TYR A 151 -10.55 6.45 9.23
CA TYR A 151 -10.48 5.02 9.59
C TYR A 151 -11.08 4.13 8.52
N ARG A 152 -12.13 4.60 7.83
CA ARG A 152 -12.72 3.89 6.69
C ARG A 152 -11.61 3.52 5.69
N THR A 153 -10.74 4.46 5.33
CA THR A 153 -9.73 4.28 4.29
C THR A 153 -8.40 3.73 4.82
N GLY A 154 -8.34 3.46 6.13
CA GLY A 154 -7.19 2.88 6.83
C GLY A 154 -6.26 3.92 7.47
N GLY A 155 -6.51 5.21 7.37
CA GLY A 155 -5.67 6.19 8.07
C GLY A 155 -5.80 6.06 9.58
N GLY A 156 -4.72 6.36 10.32
CA GLY A 156 -4.76 6.62 11.75
C GLY A 156 -5.05 8.09 12.01
N VAL A 157 -5.66 8.42 13.15
CA VAL A 157 -6.01 9.79 13.52
C VAL A 157 -5.46 10.11 14.91
N GLY A 158 -4.79 11.26 15.01
CA GLY A 158 -4.51 11.95 16.26
C GLY A 158 -5.43 13.15 16.42
N THR A 159 -5.88 13.38 17.65
CA THR A 159 -6.78 14.49 18.00
C THR A 159 -6.26 15.15 19.26
N ASP A 160 -6.16 16.48 19.24
CA ASP A 160 -5.90 17.26 20.45
C ASP A 160 -7.19 17.44 21.25
N LEU A 161 -7.16 17.06 22.52
CA LEU A 161 -8.28 17.17 23.45
C LEU A 161 -8.15 18.38 24.39
N SER A 162 -7.08 19.17 24.26
CA SER A 162 -6.78 20.31 25.15
C SER A 162 -7.86 21.39 25.16
N ILE A 163 -8.62 21.52 24.06
CA ILE A 163 -9.74 22.44 23.93
C ILE A 163 -10.94 22.04 24.78
N LEU A 164 -11.08 20.75 25.12
CA LEU A 164 -12.24 20.26 25.85
C LEU A 164 -12.17 20.68 27.31
N ARG A 165 -13.29 21.20 27.83
CA ARG A 165 -13.39 21.57 29.23
C ARG A 165 -13.11 20.38 30.16
N PRO A 166 -12.46 20.59 31.31
CA PRO A 166 -12.19 19.53 32.27
C PRO A 166 -13.48 19.06 32.96
N LYS A 167 -13.37 17.93 33.66
CA LYS A 167 -14.46 17.39 34.48
C LYS A 167 -14.98 18.45 35.47
N GLY A 168 -16.30 18.61 35.53
CA GLY A 168 -16.98 19.52 36.47
C GLY A 168 -17.09 20.97 35.98
N ALA A 169 -16.55 21.29 34.81
CA ALA A 169 -16.79 22.59 34.17
C ALA A 169 -18.27 22.74 33.82
N THR A 170 -18.77 23.98 33.90
CA THR A 170 -20.17 24.31 33.61
C THR A 170 -20.48 24.08 32.13
N VAL A 171 -21.71 23.64 31.86
CA VAL A 171 -22.26 23.43 30.52
C VAL A 171 -23.56 24.22 30.41
N ASN A 172 -23.66 25.09 29.40
CA ASN A 172 -24.80 26.00 29.27
C ASN A 172 -26.13 25.29 28.91
N ALA A 173 -26.09 24.00 28.57
CA ALA A 173 -27.21 23.25 28.01
C ALA A 173 -27.90 22.29 28.99
N THR A 174 -27.36 22.08 30.20
CA THR A 174 -28.06 21.35 31.27
C THR A 174 -28.57 22.34 32.30
N VAL A 175 -29.89 22.48 32.37
CA VAL A 175 -30.58 23.05 33.53
C VAL A 175 -30.31 22.14 34.74
N ASP A 176 -29.21 22.38 35.44
CA ASP A 176 -29.12 22.06 36.86
C ASP A 176 -29.34 23.36 37.63
N ALA A 177 -30.62 23.69 37.77
CA ALA A 177 -31.12 24.50 38.86
C ALA A 177 -31.82 23.54 39.85
N SER A 178 -31.03 22.72 40.55
CA SER A 178 -31.50 21.96 41.71
C SER A 178 -30.35 21.63 42.63
#